data_AF-A0A1Y5E525-F1
#
_entry.id   AF-A0A1Y5E525-F1
#
_cell.length_a   1.000
_cell.length_b   1.000
_cell.length_c   1.000
_cell.angle_alpha   90.00
_cell.angle_beta   90.00
_cell.angle_gamma   90.00
#
_symmetry.space_group_name_H-M   'P 1'
#
loop_
_entity.id
_entity.type
_entity.pdbx_description
1 polymer ?
#
loop_
_entity_poly.entity_id
_entity_poly.type
_entity_poly.pdbx_seq_one_letter_code
_entity_poly.pdbx_strand_id
1 'polypeptide(L)'
;MNAFAQLNSRQAAHLKLIPRTAQQIVLVGTEAAHIGQAFKHLAPNCEQVRFPNMKRFKQHMETNPGVFAEMDAVIWVGQTYQRADLKTDLECLKTVLSENGVIILEILNPFYFGRLDDKVGAGVSYPEELIKGLFYKAKAYSQGLRTEIQDAGWRIEHIFRDNTGGFGEWLNTRKREHPSLSEILDQLDPVTKSQRFVFLLNEKSVPQLRIQAQVLKPIGGVNDVRITEPLAALSSIPGVLTDIRRVQTVVQGHLNLNKIFLWHRPVLTFEKSLSQIQSLRRAGYLIITEFDDHHSPWPEIAQNSFLSFAGVHAVQTTTPALGKMFEKLNSEVAVFPNQLSFLPDRDLSHPSEICRIFFGALNRQSDWQPILPEVNKILSSIKGNFWFDVVMDKNFFDALETNRKSFIPQCGYEDYKSHILNADISLMPLLDTEFNRMKSDLKLVEAAGHGAVPLASSVVYRQADPEEIFSKFCETPEQYAIGLKDLIEDKPRRLKMQNKGREYVRNSRLISDHVQDRYNWLLGLSERREELDQALSKRLKSILPR
;
A
#
# COMPACT_ATOMS: atom_id res chain seq x y z
N MET A 1 5.32 -12.22 -10.63
CA MET A 1 4.26 -11.42 -11.28
C MET A 1 3.48 -10.70 -10.21
N ASN A 2 3.25 -9.40 -10.38
CA ASN A 2 2.57 -8.55 -9.42
C ASN A 2 1.04 -8.81 -9.49
N ALA A 3 0.40 -9.06 -8.34
CA ALA A 3 -1.07 -9.16 -8.25
C ALA A 3 -1.76 -7.85 -8.72
N PHE A 4 -1.03 -6.73 -8.74
CA PHE A 4 -1.49 -5.41 -9.19
C PHE A 4 -1.14 -5.07 -10.66
N ALA A 5 -0.09 -5.64 -11.24
CA ALA A 5 0.29 -5.34 -12.64
C ALA A 5 -0.67 -5.95 -13.66
N GLN A 6 -1.53 -6.89 -13.22
CA GLN A 6 -2.58 -7.49 -14.02
C GLN A 6 -3.97 -6.92 -13.72
N LEU A 7 -4.09 -5.95 -12.80
CA LEU A 7 -5.38 -5.37 -12.51
C LEU A 7 -5.78 -4.39 -13.60
N ASN A 8 -6.99 -4.59 -14.12
CA ASN A 8 -7.61 -3.58 -14.97
C ASN A 8 -7.99 -2.34 -14.13
N SER A 9 -8.27 -1.22 -14.82
CA SER A 9 -8.60 0.06 -14.18
C SER A 9 -9.78 -0.06 -13.19
N ARG A 10 -10.75 -0.92 -13.52
CA ARG A 10 -11.92 -1.19 -12.69
C ARG A 10 -11.55 -1.87 -11.39
N GLN A 11 -10.77 -2.95 -11.40
CA GLN A 11 -10.30 -3.61 -10.19
C GLN A 11 -9.50 -2.64 -9.32
N ALA A 12 -8.56 -1.90 -9.93
CA ALA A 12 -7.76 -0.91 -9.21
C ALA A 12 -8.61 0.18 -8.52
N ALA A 13 -9.72 0.60 -9.14
CA ALA A 13 -10.66 1.55 -8.54
C ALA A 13 -11.34 1.01 -7.28
N HIS A 14 -11.82 -0.24 -7.32
CA HIS A 14 -12.54 -0.85 -6.20
C HIS A 14 -11.59 -1.17 -5.05
N LEU A 15 -10.43 -1.78 -5.33
CA LEU A 15 -9.48 -2.18 -4.29
C LEU A 15 -8.89 -1.00 -3.51
N LYS A 16 -8.95 0.22 -4.06
CA LYS A 16 -8.58 1.44 -3.34
C LYS A 16 -9.63 1.86 -2.30
N LEU A 17 -10.90 1.52 -2.52
CA LEU A 17 -12.03 1.92 -1.70
C LEU A 17 -12.47 0.82 -0.72
N ILE A 18 -12.12 -0.44 -0.96
CA ILE A 18 -12.38 -1.51 -0.01
C ILE A 18 -11.41 -1.35 1.16
N PRO A 19 -11.89 -1.16 2.40
CA PRO A 19 -11.03 -1.00 3.57
C PRO A 19 -10.07 -2.18 3.70
N ARG A 20 -8.77 -1.91 3.84
CA ARG A 20 -7.76 -2.97 4.02
C ARG A 20 -7.93 -3.75 5.32
N THR A 21 -8.65 -3.19 6.28
CA THR A 21 -8.94 -3.79 7.58
C THR A 21 -10.15 -4.71 7.57
N ALA A 22 -10.91 -4.75 6.47
CA ALA A 22 -12.13 -5.55 6.37
C ALA A 22 -11.81 -7.04 6.60
N GLN A 23 -12.50 -7.62 7.58
CA GLN A 23 -12.43 -9.03 7.92
C GLN A 23 -13.55 -9.80 7.22
N GLN A 24 -14.71 -9.19 7.00
CA GLN A 24 -15.83 -9.84 6.33
C GLN A 24 -16.45 -8.91 5.30
N ILE A 25 -16.58 -9.39 4.06
CA ILE A 25 -17.19 -8.62 2.97
C ILE A 25 -18.22 -9.44 2.19
N VAL A 26 -19.22 -8.73 1.67
CA VAL A 26 -20.17 -9.27 0.69
C VAL A 26 -19.89 -8.64 -0.66
N LEU A 27 -19.80 -9.46 -1.71
CA LEU A 27 -19.66 -9.00 -3.08
C LEU A 27 -20.91 -9.38 -3.88
N VAL A 28 -21.57 -8.40 -4.48
CA VAL A 28 -22.81 -8.58 -5.24
C VAL A 28 -22.65 -8.08 -6.65
N GLY A 29 -22.93 -8.93 -7.64
CA GLY A 29 -22.96 -8.56 -9.05
C GLY A 29 -22.05 -9.42 -9.92
N THR A 30 -22.05 -9.13 -11.22
CA THR A 30 -21.39 -9.95 -12.25
C THR A 30 -19.87 -10.02 -12.08
N GLU A 31 -19.27 -9.08 -11.35
CA GLU A 31 -17.82 -8.91 -11.25
C GLU A 31 -17.29 -9.15 -9.83
N ALA A 32 -18.18 -9.61 -8.95
CA ALA A 32 -17.89 -9.99 -7.58
C ALA A 32 -16.71 -10.98 -7.50
N ALA A 33 -16.65 -11.96 -8.41
CA ALA A 33 -15.59 -12.96 -8.41
C ALA A 33 -14.20 -12.35 -8.71
N HIS A 34 -14.10 -11.46 -9.70
CA HIS A 34 -12.83 -10.85 -10.12
C HIS A 34 -12.30 -9.84 -9.10
N ILE A 35 -13.18 -9.05 -8.49
CA ILE A 35 -12.80 -8.10 -7.43
C ILE A 35 -12.41 -8.85 -6.16
N GLY A 36 -13.20 -9.85 -5.77
CA GLY A 36 -12.92 -10.66 -4.58
C GLY A 36 -11.61 -11.44 -4.69
N GLN A 37 -11.30 -12.00 -5.87
CA GLN A 37 -10.02 -12.66 -6.11
C GLN A 37 -8.85 -11.69 -5.96
N ALA A 38 -8.96 -10.50 -6.56
CA ALA A 38 -7.90 -9.49 -6.46
C ALA A 38 -7.73 -8.99 -5.01
N PHE A 39 -8.81 -8.82 -4.26
CA PHE A 39 -8.77 -8.41 -2.85
C PHE A 39 -8.17 -9.49 -1.94
N LYS A 40 -8.27 -10.77 -2.30
CA LYS A 40 -7.66 -11.86 -1.51
C LYS A 40 -6.14 -11.77 -1.42
N HIS A 41 -5.46 -11.16 -2.39
CA HIS A 41 -4.02 -10.92 -2.27
C HIS A 41 -3.70 -9.85 -1.23
N LEU A 42 -4.63 -8.92 -1.01
CA LEU A 42 -4.50 -7.79 -0.10
C LEU A 42 -4.83 -8.12 1.35
N ALA A 43 -5.89 -8.89 1.52
CA ALA A 43 -6.40 -9.36 2.80
C ALA A 43 -6.79 -10.84 2.64
N PRO A 44 -5.82 -11.77 2.61
CA PRO A 44 -6.08 -13.20 2.37
C PRO A 44 -6.90 -13.88 3.45
N ASN A 45 -6.97 -13.28 4.64
CA ASN A 45 -7.75 -13.77 5.78
C ASN A 45 -9.16 -13.16 5.81
N CYS A 46 -9.49 -12.23 4.91
CA CYS A 46 -10.83 -11.68 4.80
C CYS A 46 -11.81 -12.73 4.25
N GLU A 47 -12.87 -12.98 4.99
CA GLU A 47 -13.99 -13.82 4.58
C GLU A 47 -14.84 -13.10 3.52
N GLN A 48 -15.20 -13.82 2.47
CA GLN A 48 -15.92 -13.26 1.34
C GLN A 48 -17.15 -14.10 1.01
N VAL A 49 -18.31 -13.46 1.01
CA VAL A 49 -19.56 -14.05 0.49
C VAL A 49 -19.90 -13.41 -0.85
N ARG A 50 -20.27 -14.21 -1.85
CA ARG A 50 -20.46 -13.74 -3.22
C ARG A 50 -21.86 -14.06 -3.74
N PHE A 51 -22.49 -13.07 -4.35
CA PHE A 51 -23.77 -13.21 -5.01
C PHE A 51 -23.68 -12.71 -6.46
N PRO A 52 -24.25 -13.42 -7.44
CA PRO A 52 -24.16 -13.04 -8.84
C PRO A 52 -24.96 -11.77 -9.16
N ASN A 53 -25.97 -11.43 -8.35
CA ASN A 53 -26.82 -10.24 -8.50
C ASN A 53 -27.64 -9.97 -7.23
N MET A 54 -28.26 -8.78 -7.18
CA MET A 54 -29.06 -8.33 -6.05
C MET A 54 -30.28 -9.22 -5.77
N LYS A 55 -30.92 -9.76 -6.81
CA LYS A 55 -32.06 -10.69 -6.64
C LYS A 55 -31.67 -11.93 -5.83
N ARG A 56 -30.52 -12.54 -6.14
CA ARG A 56 -30.01 -13.71 -5.39
C ARG A 56 -29.60 -13.35 -3.97
N PHE A 57 -29.01 -12.17 -3.77
CA PHE A 57 -28.70 -11.66 -2.44
C PHE A 57 -29.97 -11.52 -1.58
N LYS A 58 -31.00 -10.81 -2.07
CA LYS A 58 -32.27 -10.63 -1.37
C LYS A 58 -32.96 -11.95 -1.02
N GLN A 59 -33.04 -12.88 -1.98
CA GLN A 59 -33.60 -14.22 -1.74
C GLN A 59 -32.85 -14.97 -0.63
N HIS A 60 -31.53 -14.84 -0.59
CA HIS A 60 -30.72 -15.46 0.46
C HIS A 60 -31.03 -14.84 1.83
N MET A 61 -31.13 -13.51 1.91
CA MET A 61 -31.47 -12.79 3.15
C MET A 61 -32.86 -13.13 3.68
N GLU A 62 -33.85 -13.28 2.79
CA GLU A 62 -35.21 -13.72 3.15
C GLU A 62 -35.22 -15.14 3.71
N THR A 63 -34.40 -16.03 3.14
CA THR A 63 -34.31 -17.44 3.55
C THR A 63 -33.48 -17.63 4.83
N ASN A 64 -32.51 -16.75 5.07
CA ASN A 64 -31.52 -16.86 6.15
C ASN A 64 -31.42 -15.55 6.96
N PRO A 65 -32.49 -15.16 7.65
CA PRO A 65 -32.50 -13.90 8.40
C PRO A 65 -31.42 -13.91 9.48
N GLY A 66 -30.62 -12.84 9.54
CA GLY A 66 -29.57 -12.64 10.55
C GLY A 66 -28.24 -13.34 10.28
N VAL A 67 -28.06 -14.05 9.16
CA VAL A 67 -26.81 -14.77 8.85
C VAL A 67 -25.62 -13.85 8.56
N PHE A 68 -25.86 -12.62 8.10
CA PHE A 68 -24.80 -11.66 7.74
C PHE A 68 -24.86 -10.40 8.60
N ALA A 69 -25.04 -10.51 9.91
CA ALA A 69 -24.83 -9.36 10.77
C ALA A 69 -23.33 -8.99 10.80
N GLU A 70 -23.01 -7.70 10.80
CA GLU A 70 -21.66 -7.18 11.04
C GLU A 70 -20.65 -7.24 9.87
N MET A 71 -21.11 -7.12 8.62
CA MET A 71 -20.20 -7.01 7.47
C MET A 71 -19.46 -5.66 7.45
N ASP A 72 -18.14 -5.69 7.24
CA ASP A 72 -17.32 -4.47 7.16
C ASP A 72 -17.53 -3.71 5.85
N ALA A 73 -17.81 -4.43 4.77
CA ALA A 73 -18.11 -3.83 3.49
C ALA A 73 -19.04 -4.66 2.61
N VAL A 74 -19.90 -3.96 1.87
CA VAL A 74 -20.63 -4.52 0.74
C VAL A 74 -20.12 -3.89 -0.55
N ILE A 75 -19.62 -4.73 -1.47
CA ILE A 75 -19.15 -4.33 -2.79
C ILE A 75 -20.24 -4.68 -3.80
N TRP A 76 -20.96 -3.68 -4.29
CA TRP A 76 -22.05 -3.86 -5.24
C TRP A 76 -21.65 -3.36 -6.63
N VAL A 77 -21.42 -4.29 -7.55
CA VAL A 77 -20.72 -4.02 -8.83
C VAL A 77 -21.59 -4.25 -10.06
N GLY A 78 -21.33 -3.49 -11.12
CA GLY A 78 -21.93 -3.71 -12.44
C GLY A 78 -23.38 -3.26 -12.58
N GLN A 79 -23.83 -2.30 -11.78
CA GLN A 79 -25.24 -1.92 -11.72
C GLN A 79 -25.61 -0.85 -12.74
N THR A 80 -26.83 -0.94 -13.26
CA THR A 80 -27.46 0.16 -14.00
C THR A 80 -28.35 0.96 -13.06
N TYR A 81 -28.22 2.27 -13.06
CA TYR A 81 -29.08 3.14 -12.25
C TYR A 81 -30.54 3.10 -12.71
N GLN A 82 -31.41 2.58 -11.86
CA GLN A 82 -32.87 2.71 -11.95
C GLN A 82 -33.40 3.21 -10.61
N ARG A 83 -34.09 4.36 -10.61
CA ARG A 83 -34.54 5.04 -9.38
C ARG A 83 -35.34 4.12 -8.44
N ALA A 84 -36.33 3.41 -8.99
CA ALA A 84 -37.24 2.59 -8.17
C ALA A 84 -36.53 1.52 -7.35
N ASP A 85 -35.38 1.02 -7.81
CA ASP A 85 -34.66 -0.09 -7.18
C ASP A 85 -33.58 0.40 -6.21
N LEU A 86 -32.86 1.49 -6.54
CA LEU A 86 -31.64 1.89 -5.82
C LEU A 86 -31.87 2.12 -4.33
N LYS A 87 -32.91 2.87 -3.96
CA LYS A 87 -33.20 3.14 -2.54
C LYS A 87 -33.49 1.86 -1.76
N THR A 88 -34.37 1.01 -2.30
CA THR A 88 -34.75 -0.25 -1.64
C THR A 88 -33.59 -1.24 -1.55
N ASP A 89 -32.72 -1.26 -2.55
CA ASP A 89 -31.51 -2.08 -2.56
C ASP A 89 -30.52 -1.60 -1.50
N LEU A 90 -30.27 -0.29 -1.41
CA LEU A 90 -29.41 0.29 -0.38
C LEU A 90 -29.93 0.05 1.04
N GLU A 91 -31.25 0.16 1.25
CA GLU A 91 -31.89 -0.19 2.52
C GLU A 91 -31.72 -1.68 2.86
N CYS A 92 -31.80 -2.58 1.88
CA CYS A 92 -31.55 -4.00 2.07
C CYS A 92 -30.08 -4.28 2.42
N LEU A 93 -29.13 -3.69 1.68
CA LEU A 93 -27.70 -3.83 1.94
C LEU A 93 -27.30 -3.30 3.32
N LYS A 94 -27.99 -2.25 3.81
CA LYS A 94 -27.77 -1.71 5.15
C LYS A 94 -27.95 -2.77 6.25
N THR A 95 -28.91 -3.68 6.07
CA THR A 95 -29.26 -4.67 7.11
C THR A 95 -28.16 -5.67 7.44
N VAL A 96 -27.13 -5.78 6.58
CA VAL A 96 -26.00 -6.69 6.78
C VAL A 96 -24.73 -5.99 7.26
N LEU A 97 -24.68 -4.67 7.23
CA LEU A 97 -23.46 -3.93 7.57
C LEU A 97 -23.27 -3.84 9.09
N SER A 98 -22.01 -3.82 9.50
CA SER A 98 -21.62 -3.39 10.84
C SER A 98 -21.89 -1.89 11.03
N GLU A 99 -21.81 -1.42 12.27
CA GLU A 99 -22.05 -0.01 12.62
C GLU A 99 -21.17 0.99 11.83
N ASN A 100 -19.95 0.57 11.48
CA ASN A 100 -18.98 1.35 10.70
C ASN A 100 -18.78 0.81 9.28
N GLY A 101 -19.65 -0.12 8.85
CA GLY A 101 -19.56 -0.76 7.55
C GLY A 101 -19.79 0.22 6.40
N VAL A 102 -19.24 -0.12 5.24
CA VAL A 102 -19.31 0.74 4.04
C VAL A 102 -19.93 0.03 2.84
N ILE A 103 -20.53 0.81 1.94
CA ILE A 103 -20.94 0.32 0.62
C ILE A 103 -20.01 0.87 -0.45
N ILE A 104 -19.41 -0.01 -1.23
CA ILE A 104 -18.71 0.32 -2.48
C ILE A 104 -19.68 0.05 -3.62
N LEU A 105 -20.30 1.10 -4.16
CA LEU A 105 -21.33 1.03 -5.18
C LEU A 105 -20.77 1.42 -6.56
N GLU A 106 -20.80 0.50 -7.51
CA GLU A 106 -20.49 0.79 -8.91
C GLU A 106 -21.76 0.98 -9.75
N ILE A 107 -21.86 2.15 -10.39
CA ILE A 107 -22.93 2.47 -11.34
C ILE A 107 -22.33 2.71 -12.72
N LEU A 108 -22.83 1.97 -13.70
CA LEU A 108 -22.50 2.13 -15.11
C LEU A 108 -23.09 3.46 -15.63
N ASN A 109 -22.23 4.28 -16.24
CA ASN A 109 -22.66 5.56 -16.80
C ASN A 109 -23.33 5.36 -18.18
N PRO A 110 -24.63 5.66 -18.34
CA PRO A 110 -25.29 5.56 -19.65
C PRO A 110 -24.90 6.70 -20.60
N PHE A 111 -24.26 7.75 -20.11
CA PHE A 111 -23.82 8.94 -20.87
C PHE A 111 -22.31 8.92 -21.18
N TYR A 112 -21.65 7.78 -20.99
CA TYR A 112 -20.26 7.60 -21.40
C TYR A 112 -20.10 7.78 -22.91
N PHE A 113 -19.14 8.60 -23.34
CA PHE A 113 -19.00 8.99 -24.75
C PHE A 113 -18.89 7.80 -25.72
N GLY A 114 -18.15 6.73 -25.36
CA GLY A 114 -18.04 5.55 -26.21
C GLY A 114 -19.38 4.85 -26.45
N ARG A 115 -20.25 4.81 -25.43
CA ARG A 115 -21.63 4.28 -25.59
C ARG A 115 -22.52 5.21 -26.41
N LEU A 116 -22.22 6.50 -26.44
CA LEU A 116 -22.95 7.44 -27.29
C LEU A 116 -22.55 7.23 -28.76
N ASP A 117 -21.25 7.04 -29.04
CA ASP A 117 -20.77 6.71 -30.39
C ASP A 117 -21.35 5.38 -30.87
N ASP A 118 -21.41 4.35 -30.01
CA ASP A 118 -22.04 3.06 -30.34
C ASP A 118 -23.52 3.22 -30.74
N LYS A 119 -24.22 4.18 -30.12
CA LYS A 119 -25.65 4.44 -30.39
C LYS A 119 -25.90 5.29 -31.63
N VAL A 120 -25.02 6.26 -31.89
CA VAL A 120 -25.18 7.22 -33.01
C VAL A 120 -24.54 6.69 -34.30
N GLY A 121 -23.54 5.81 -34.19
CA GLY A 121 -22.71 5.33 -35.29
C GLY A 121 -21.38 6.07 -35.33
N ALA A 122 -20.28 5.31 -35.31
CA ALA A 122 -18.93 5.87 -35.37
C ALA A 122 -18.75 6.72 -36.63
N GLY A 123 -18.22 7.94 -36.48
CA GLY A 123 -17.98 8.87 -37.59
C GLY A 123 -19.20 9.66 -38.09
N VAL A 124 -20.38 9.48 -37.48
CA VAL A 124 -21.57 10.29 -37.77
C VAL A 124 -21.52 11.60 -36.96
N SER A 125 -21.88 12.73 -37.60
CA SER A 125 -22.01 14.02 -36.92
C SER A 125 -23.23 14.02 -35.99
N TYR A 126 -23.07 14.58 -34.80
CA TYR A 126 -24.12 14.58 -33.78
C TYR A 126 -25.09 15.74 -34.03
N PRO A 127 -26.41 15.52 -34.08
CA PRO A 127 -27.34 16.65 -34.14
C PRO A 127 -27.10 17.63 -32.97
N GLU A 128 -27.10 18.94 -33.22
CA GLU A 128 -26.85 19.94 -32.16
C GLU A 128 -27.80 19.77 -30.96
N GLU A 129 -29.06 19.45 -31.22
CA GLU A 129 -30.08 19.20 -30.19
C GLU A 129 -29.78 17.94 -29.36
N LEU A 130 -29.11 16.95 -29.95
CA LEU A 130 -28.63 15.78 -29.20
C LEU A 130 -27.52 16.19 -28.22
N ILE A 131 -26.59 17.05 -28.63
CA ILE A 131 -25.49 17.53 -27.78
C ILE A 131 -26.03 18.35 -26.61
N LYS A 132 -26.94 19.31 -26.87
CA LYS A 132 -27.61 20.10 -25.83
C LYS A 132 -28.40 19.19 -24.89
N GLY A 133 -29.22 18.29 -25.44
CA GLY A 133 -30.01 17.34 -24.65
C GLY A 133 -29.17 16.40 -23.80
N LEU A 134 -28.03 15.93 -24.33
CA LEU A 134 -27.07 15.11 -23.61
C LEU A 134 -26.52 15.84 -22.39
N PHE A 135 -26.12 17.10 -22.53
CA PHE A 135 -25.59 17.90 -21.42
C PHE A 135 -26.58 17.97 -20.25
N TYR A 136 -27.82 18.37 -20.52
CA TYR A 136 -28.85 18.47 -19.49
C TYR A 136 -29.16 17.10 -18.87
N LYS A 137 -29.30 16.04 -19.68
CA LYS A 137 -29.60 14.69 -19.19
C LYS A 137 -28.47 14.10 -18.35
N ALA A 138 -27.21 14.26 -18.76
CA ALA A 138 -26.05 13.76 -18.05
C ALA A 138 -25.87 14.48 -16.69
N LYS A 139 -26.06 15.80 -16.67
CA LYS A 139 -26.05 16.60 -15.43
C LYS A 139 -27.19 16.21 -14.49
N ALA A 140 -28.41 16.11 -15.01
CA ALA A 140 -29.59 15.69 -14.23
C ALA A 140 -29.44 14.27 -13.67
N TYR A 141 -28.85 13.35 -14.44
CA TYR A 141 -28.55 12.00 -13.98
C TYR A 141 -27.54 12.00 -12.83
N SER A 142 -26.41 12.70 -12.98
CA SER A 142 -25.40 12.76 -11.91
C SER A 142 -25.93 13.43 -10.65
N GLN A 143 -26.79 14.45 -10.78
CA GLN A 143 -27.42 15.12 -9.64
C GLN A 143 -28.47 14.22 -8.98
N GLY A 144 -29.36 13.61 -9.78
CA GLY A 144 -30.40 12.70 -9.30
C GLY A 144 -29.83 11.51 -8.54
N LEU A 145 -28.71 10.94 -9.02
CA LEU A 145 -28.03 9.85 -8.33
C LEU A 145 -27.50 10.26 -6.95
N ARG A 146 -26.89 11.45 -6.83
CA ARG A 146 -26.40 11.95 -5.54
C ARG A 146 -27.54 12.20 -4.57
N THR A 147 -28.60 12.86 -5.04
CA THR A 147 -29.78 13.16 -4.22
C THR A 147 -30.42 11.88 -3.70
N GLU A 148 -30.60 10.86 -4.53
CA GLU A 148 -31.24 9.61 -4.11
C GLU A 148 -30.41 8.79 -3.12
N ILE A 149 -29.08 8.75 -3.29
CA ILE A 149 -28.17 8.15 -2.29
C ILE A 149 -28.31 8.88 -0.94
N GLN A 150 -28.34 10.22 -0.97
CA GLN A 150 -28.48 11.04 0.23
C GLN A 150 -29.86 10.90 0.90
N ASP A 151 -30.92 10.86 0.11
CA ASP A 151 -32.31 10.65 0.57
C ASP A 151 -32.53 9.24 1.14
N ALA A 152 -31.69 8.28 0.75
CA ALA A 152 -31.61 6.95 1.35
C ALA A 152 -30.80 6.93 2.67
N GLY A 153 -30.35 8.09 3.17
CA GLY A 153 -29.62 8.24 4.42
C GLY A 153 -28.11 8.00 4.32
N TRP A 154 -27.57 7.88 3.11
CA TRP A 154 -26.16 7.62 2.89
C TRP A 154 -25.36 8.90 2.62
N ARG A 155 -24.19 8.98 3.23
CA ARG A 155 -23.18 9.97 2.87
C ARG A 155 -22.29 9.41 1.77
N ILE A 156 -21.86 10.30 0.87
CA ILE A 156 -20.91 9.96 -0.19
C ILE A 156 -19.53 10.48 0.25
N GLU A 157 -18.68 9.59 0.72
CA GLU A 157 -17.31 9.94 1.14
C GLU A 157 -16.42 10.16 -0.08
N HIS A 158 -16.48 9.25 -1.04
CA HIS A 158 -15.67 9.31 -2.24
C HIS A 158 -16.44 8.94 -3.49
N ILE A 159 -16.08 9.60 -4.60
CA ILE A 159 -16.53 9.24 -5.94
C ILE A 159 -15.27 9.04 -6.78
N PHE A 160 -15.01 7.80 -7.16
CA PHE A 160 -14.03 7.48 -8.18
C PHE A 160 -14.70 7.45 -9.56
N ARG A 161 -14.00 8.04 -10.54
CA ARG A 161 -14.42 8.10 -11.94
C ARG A 161 -13.38 7.38 -12.78
N ASP A 162 -13.80 6.28 -13.41
CA ASP A 162 -12.91 5.55 -14.32
C ASP A 162 -12.95 6.22 -15.69
N ASN A 163 -12.04 7.19 -15.85
CA ASN A 163 -11.88 7.94 -17.09
C ASN A 163 -11.10 7.09 -18.07
N THR A 164 -11.67 6.84 -19.24
CA THR A 164 -11.01 6.10 -20.32
C THR A 164 -10.25 7.06 -21.23
N GLY A 165 -9.24 6.55 -21.94
CA GLY A 165 -8.53 7.30 -22.97
C GLY A 165 -9.44 7.67 -24.16
N GLY A 166 -8.98 8.57 -25.02
CA GLY A 166 -9.69 8.97 -26.24
C GLY A 166 -10.78 10.04 -26.06
N PHE A 167 -11.21 10.35 -24.83
CA PHE A 167 -12.20 11.40 -24.59
C PHE A 167 -11.76 12.77 -25.12
N GLY A 168 -10.48 13.14 -24.96
CA GLY A 168 -9.97 14.43 -25.46
C GLY A 168 -10.02 14.55 -26.99
N GLU A 169 -9.68 13.47 -27.70
CA GLU A 169 -9.76 13.42 -29.16
C GLU A 169 -11.22 13.44 -29.63
N TRP A 170 -12.09 12.69 -28.96
CA TRP A 170 -13.53 12.72 -29.18
C TRP A 170 -14.08 14.14 -29.00
N LEU A 171 -13.76 14.79 -27.87
CA LEU A 171 -14.21 16.14 -27.55
C LEU A 171 -13.74 17.16 -28.60
N ASN A 172 -12.47 17.11 -28.99
CA ASN A 172 -11.92 17.99 -30.01
C ASN A 172 -12.56 17.78 -31.38
N THR A 173 -12.88 16.54 -31.74
CA THR A 173 -13.60 16.24 -32.99
C THR A 173 -15.00 16.84 -32.97
N ARG A 174 -15.75 16.67 -31.88
CA ARG A 174 -17.09 17.27 -31.74
C ARG A 174 -17.07 18.80 -31.73
N LYS A 175 -16.03 19.42 -31.16
CA LYS A 175 -15.85 20.89 -31.24
C LYS A 175 -15.58 21.39 -32.66
N ARG A 176 -14.86 20.62 -33.49
CA ARG A 176 -14.64 20.95 -34.90
C ARG A 176 -15.91 20.80 -35.73
N GLU A 177 -16.72 19.78 -35.44
CA GLU A 177 -18.00 19.55 -36.10
C GLU A 177 -19.07 20.58 -35.69
N HIS A 178 -19.04 21.04 -34.42
CA HIS A 178 -20.01 21.98 -33.86
C HIS A 178 -19.34 23.15 -33.11
N PRO A 179 -18.69 24.10 -33.82
CA PRO A 179 -17.98 25.22 -33.19
C PRO A 179 -18.89 26.09 -32.30
N SER A 180 -20.17 26.22 -32.68
CA SER A 180 -21.23 26.94 -31.95
C SER A 180 -21.50 26.38 -30.55
N LEU A 181 -21.13 25.12 -30.29
CA LEU A 181 -21.43 24.40 -29.03
C LEU A 181 -20.19 24.17 -28.16
N SER A 182 -19.05 24.78 -28.48
CA SER A 182 -17.78 24.50 -27.78
C SER A 182 -17.88 24.64 -26.26
N GLU A 183 -18.56 25.68 -25.76
CA GLU A 183 -18.75 25.90 -24.32
C GLU A 183 -19.60 24.81 -23.64
N ILE A 184 -20.62 24.27 -24.33
CA ILE A 184 -21.46 23.19 -23.81
C ILE A 184 -20.67 21.88 -23.82
N LEU A 185 -19.90 21.63 -24.88
CA LEU A 185 -19.02 20.48 -25.01
C LEU A 185 -17.94 20.46 -23.91
N ASP A 186 -17.36 21.60 -23.57
CA ASP A 186 -16.41 21.72 -22.45
C ASP A 186 -17.01 21.32 -21.09
N GLN A 187 -18.32 21.53 -20.92
CA GLN A 187 -19.02 21.16 -19.70
C GLN A 187 -19.49 19.69 -19.67
N LEU A 188 -19.44 18.95 -20.79
CA LEU A 188 -19.72 17.51 -20.82
C LEU A 188 -18.60 16.69 -20.16
N ASP A 189 -17.36 17.19 -20.24
CA ASP A 189 -16.14 16.52 -19.77
C ASP A 189 -16.27 15.80 -18.42
N PRO A 190 -16.82 16.39 -17.35
CA PRO A 190 -16.78 15.75 -16.03
C PRO A 190 -17.59 14.45 -15.95
N VAL A 191 -18.67 14.32 -16.73
CA VAL A 191 -19.62 13.21 -16.64
C VAL A 191 -19.44 12.23 -17.80
N THR A 192 -19.26 12.72 -19.03
CA THR A 192 -19.26 11.85 -20.21
C THR A 192 -17.95 11.09 -20.44
N LYS A 193 -16.86 11.53 -19.82
CA LYS A 193 -15.55 10.86 -19.94
C LYS A 193 -15.43 9.55 -19.16
N SER A 194 -16.30 9.35 -18.16
CA SER A 194 -16.19 8.23 -17.23
C SER A 194 -17.13 7.11 -17.65
N GLN A 195 -16.61 5.89 -17.79
CA GLN A 195 -17.44 4.73 -18.14
C GLN A 195 -18.37 4.30 -16.99
N ARG A 196 -17.93 4.54 -15.75
CA ARG A 196 -18.57 4.12 -14.51
C ARG A 196 -18.25 5.11 -13.38
N PHE A 197 -19.14 5.15 -12.41
CA PHE A 197 -18.94 5.83 -11.13
C PHE A 197 -18.79 4.76 -10.04
N VAL A 198 -17.77 4.88 -9.19
CA VAL A 198 -17.62 4.04 -8.00
C VAL A 198 -17.73 4.93 -6.78
N PHE A 199 -18.74 4.67 -5.95
CA PHE A 199 -19.03 5.44 -4.75
C PHE A 199 -18.56 4.66 -3.53
N LEU A 200 -17.96 5.35 -2.57
CA LEU A 200 -17.81 4.87 -1.20
C LEU A 200 -18.87 5.56 -0.34
N LEU A 201 -19.75 4.76 0.25
CA LEU A 201 -20.87 5.23 1.06
C LEU A 201 -20.72 4.75 2.51
N ASN A 202 -21.09 5.62 3.44
CA ASN A 202 -21.18 5.34 4.86
C ASN A 202 -22.40 6.08 5.46
N GLU A 203 -22.84 5.69 6.65
CA GLU A 203 -23.98 6.33 7.31
C GLU A 203 -23.56 7.55 8.15
N LYS A 204 -22.40 7.44 8.79
CA LYS A 204 -21.95 8.39 9.80
C LYS A 204 -20.87 9.30 9.25
N SER A 205 -20.80 10.51 9.81
CA SER A 205 -19.64 11.36 9.57
C SER A 205 -18.41 10.71 10.19
N VAL A 206 -17.34 10.61 9.42
CA VAL A 206 -16.04 10.10 9.87
C VAL A 206 -15.03 11.24 10.02
N PRO A 207 -14.04 11.12 10.93
CA PRO A 207 -12.95 12.08 11.02
C PRO A 207 -12.26 12.28 9.68
N GLN A 208 -12.01 13.54 9.31
CA GLN A 208 -11.34 13.87 8.06
C GLN A 208 -9.85 14.05 8.34
N LEU A 209 -9.03 13.15 7.80
CA LEU A 209 -7.59 13.12 7.99
C LEU A 209 -6.88 13.33 6.66
N ARG A 210 -6.11 14.41 6.53
CA ARG A 210 -5.26 14.67 5.37
C ARG A 210 -3.80 14.48 5.71
N ILE A 211 -3.18 13.49 5.10
CA ILE A 211 -1.77 13.15 5.26
C ILE A 211 -1.00 13.60 4.02
N GLN A 212 -0.14 14.59 4.18
CA GLN A 212 0.80 15.04 3.16
C GLN A 212 2.19 14.50 3.48
N ALA A 213 2.65 13.53 2.69
CA ALA A 213 3.96 12.95 2.83
C ALA A 213 4.97 13.61 1.88
N GLN A 214 6.07 14.10 2.45
CA GLN A 214 7.23 14.56 1.71
C GLN A 214 8.29 13.46 1.67
N VAL A 215 8.58 12.94 0.48
CA VAL A 215 9.48 11.78 0.29
C VAL A 215 10.82 12.14 -0.35
N LEU A 216 11.83 11.33 -0.05
CA LEU A 216 13.13 11.37 -0.72
C LEU A 216 13.03 10.93 -2.18
N LYS A 217 14.11 11.12 -2.95
CA LYS A 217 14.27 10.45 -4.25
C LYS A 217 14.23 8.93 -4.02
N PRO A 218 13.39 8.16 -4.75
CA PRO A 218 13.28 6.72 -4.55
C PRO A 218 14.63 6.01 -4.75
N ILE A 219 15.02 5.18 -3.78
CA ILE A 219 16.18 4.29 -3.83
C ILE A 219 15.80 3.00 -3.07
N GLY A 220 16.02 1.84 -3.68
CA GLY A 220 15.98 0.53 -2.99
C GLY A 220 14.67 0.19 -2.27
N GLY A 221 13.51 0.67 -2.74
CA GLY A 221 12.20 0.34 -2.17
C GLY A 221 11.84 1.01 -0.85
N VAL A 222 12.71 1.85 -0.28
CA VAL A 222 12.50 2.42 1.07
C VAL A 222 11.24 3.30 1.12
N ASN A 223 11.02 4.12 0.09
CA ASN A 223 9.81 4.93 -0.03
C ASN A 223 8.55 4.06 -0.08
N ASP A 224 8.62 2.94 -0.80
CA ASP A 224 7.50 2.04 -1.02
C ASP A 224 7.01 1.46 0.30
N VAL A 225 7.90 0.80 1.04
CA VAL A 225 7.56 0.08 2.28
C VAL A 225 7.19 1.02 3.43
N ARG A 226 7.81 2.21 3.52
CA ARG A 226 7.60 3.13 4.65
C ARG A 226 6.49 4.14 4.43
N ILE A 227 6.29 4.56 3.18
CA ILE A 227 5.37 5.66 2.83
C ILE A 227 4.29 5.19 1.87
N THR A 228 4.65 4.76 0.66
CA THR A 228 3.67 4.53 -0.42
C THR A 228 2.66 3.45 -0.06
N GLU A 229 3.13 2.28 0.36
CA GLU A 229 2.29 1.12 0.65
C GLU A 229 1.43 1.33 1.91
N PRO A 230 1.97 1.81 3.06
CA PRO A 230 1.14 2.12 4.23
C PRO A 230 0.13 3.24 4.00
N LEU A 231 0.49 4.31 3.27
CA LEU A 231 -0.45 5.39 2.98
C LEU A 231 -1.51 4.99 1.96
N ALA A 232 -1.19 4.09 1.03
CA ALA A 232 -2.20 3.49 0.15
C ALA A 232 -3.21 2.66 0.96
N ALA A 233 -2.76 1.88 1.94
CA ALA A 233 -3.65 1.14 2.83
C ALA A 233 -4.49 2.10 3.72
N LEU A 234 -3.87 3.12 4.31
CA LEU A 234 -4.59 4.14 5.09
C LEU A 234 -5.65 4.86 4.26
N SER A 235 -5.40 5.15 2.99
CA SER A 235 -6.36 5.82 2.09
C SER A 235 -7.61 4.99 1.76
N SER A 236 -7.62 3.69 2.11
CA SER A 236 -8.82 2.86 2.02
C SER A 236 -9.78 3.06 3.20
N ILE A 237 -9.33 3.70 4.28
CA ILE A 237 -10.16 4.02 5.44
C ILE A 237 -11.00 5.27 5.11
N PRO A 238 -12.32 5.24 5.35
CA PRO A 238 -13.18 6.41 5.13
C PRO A 238 -12.65 7.68 5.82
N GLY A 239 -12.66 8.81 5.11
CA GLY A 239 -12.19 10.10 5.62
C GLY A 239 -10.69 10.33 5.55
N VAL A 240 -9.90 9.35 5.09
CA VAL A 240 -8.43 9.50 4.98
C VAL A 240 -8.01 9.85 3.56
N LEU A 241 -7.39 11.03 3.42
CA LEU A 241 -6.81 11.52 2.18
C LEU A 241 -5.28 11.53 2.28
N THR A 242 -4.60 10.89 1.33
CA THR A 242 -3.14 10.88 1.28
C THR A 242 -2.63 11.56 0.03
N ASP A 243 -1.54 12.33 0.16
CA ASP A 243 -0.83 12.97 -0.95
C ASP A 243 0.67 12.79 -0.74
N ILE A 244 1.33 12.14 -1.70
CA ILE A 244 2.75 11.78 -1.62
C ILE A 244 3.50 12.54 -2.71
N ARG A 245 4.44 13.41 -2.32
CA ARG A 245 5.22 14.23 -3.25
C ARG A 245 6.64 14.43 -2.73
N ARG A 246 7.56 14.77 -3.62
CA ARG A 246 8.91 15.23 -3.23
C ARG A 246 8.92 16.63 -2.62
N VAL A 247 8.00 17.48 -3.06
CA VAL A 247 7.84 18.84 -2.58
C VAL A 247 6.36 19.03 -2.28
N GLN A 248 6.08 19.45 -1.05
CA GLN A 248 4.73 19.65 -0.55
C GLN A 248 4.40 21.14 -0.47
N THR A 249 3.15 21.48 -0.76
CA THR A 249 2.60 22.83 -0.53
C THR A 249 1.75 22.80 0.72
N VAL A 250 1.96 23.77 1.60
CA VAL A 250 1.18 23.92 2.84
C VAL A 250 -0.25 24.31 2.50
N VAL A 251 -1.22 23.52 2.98
CA VAL A 251 -2.65 23.79 2.83
C VAL A 251 -3.12 24.67 3.99
N GLN A 252 -3.64 25.84 3.66
CA GLN A 252 -4.21 26.79 4.62
C GLN A 252 -5.70 26.48 4.88
N GLY A 253 -6.18 26.79 6.09
CA GLY A 253 -7.60 26.93 6.45
C GLY A 253 -8.52 25.74 6.18
N HIS A 254 -8.83 24.95 7.22
CA HIS A 254 -10.01 24.06 7.27
C HIS A 254 -10.26 23.67 8.75
N LEU A 255 -11.29 24.22 9.39
CA LEU A 255 -11.52 24.07 10.84
C LEU A 255 -11.78 22.62 11.29
N ASN A 256 -12.24 21.75 10.39
CA ASN A 256 -12.62 20.36 10.70
C ASN A 256 -11.71 19.32 10.05
N LEU A 257 -10.55 19.73 9.51
CA LEU A 257 -9.61 18.83 8.84
C LEU A 257 -8.38 18.60 9.70
N ASN A 258 -8.17 17.36 10.13
CA ASN A 258 -6.94 16.95 10.79
C ASN A 258 -5.83 16.87 9.74
N LYS A 259 -4.80 17.70 9.86
CA LYS A 259 -3.71 17.79 8.88
C LYS A 259 -2.43 17.22 9.45
N ILE A 260 -1.86 16.26 8.73
CA ILE A 260 -0.59 15.62 9.07
C ILE A 260 0.41 15.89 7.95
N PHE A 261 1.58 16.37 8.34
CA PHE A 261 2.74 16.49 7.47
C PHE A 261 3.73 15.40 7.86
N LEU A 262 3.91 14.41 6.98
CA LEU A 262 4.78 13.27 7.20
C LEU A 262 6.10 13.47 6.44
N TRP A 263 7.20 13.69 7.16
CA TRP A 263 8.54 13.78 6.57
C TRP A 263 9.24 12.44 6.56
N HIS A 264 9.58 11.94 5.38
CA HIS A 264 10.36 10.72 5.23
C HIS A 264 11.87 11.02 5.30
N ARG A 265 12.56 10.46 6.30
CA ARG A 265 14.01 10.58 6.54
C ARG A 265 14.56 12.01 6.39
N PRO A 266 14.02 13.02 7.08
CA PRO A 266 14.52 14.38 6.96
C PRO A 266 15.88 14.54 7.64
N VAL A 267 16.77 15.34 7.04
CA VAL A 267 17.96 15.90 7.69
C VAL A 267 17.71 17.39 7.86
N LEU A 268 17.16 17.78 9.01
CA LEU A 268 16.73 19.15 9.29
C LEU A 268 17.87 19.96 9.91
N THR A 269 18.01 21.22 9.49
CA THR A 269 18.93 22.18 10.10
C THR A 269 18.17 23.41 10.59
N PHE A 270 18.67 24.08 11.64
CA PHE A 270 18.01 25.29 12.14
C PHE A 270 17.93 26.38 11.07
N GLU A 271 19.02 26.57 10.32
CA GLU A 271 19.12 27.56 9.24
C GLU A 271 18.04 27.37 8.17
N LYS A 272 17.83 26.13 7.70
CA LYS A 272 17.00 25.85 6.52
C LYS A 272 15.58 25.42 6.87
N SER A 273 15.39 24.76 8.02
CA SER A 273 14.16 24.03 8.32
C SER A 273 13.27 24.71 9.35
N LEU A 274 13.81 25.59 10.21
CA LEU A 274 13.03 26.18 11.30
C LEU A 274 11.82 26.99 10.78
N SER A 275 12.01 27.77 9.72
CA SER A 275 10.94 28.55 9.10
C SER A 275 9.81 27.66 8.56
N GLN A 276 10.17 26.51 7.98
CA GLN A 276 9.21 25.53 7.47
C GLN A 276 8.43 24.84 8.60
N ILE A 277 9.12 24.43 9.68
CA ILE A 277 8.47 23.88 10.89
C ILE A 277 7.46 24.88 11.44
N GLN A 278 7.84 26.15 11.61
CA GLN A 278 6.93 27.19 12.11
C GLN A 278 5.77 27.47 11.14
N SER A 279 6.01 27.40 9.83
CA SER A 279 4.95 27.52 8.81
C SER A 279 3.90 26.42 8.94
N LEU A 280 4.34 25.16 9.06
CA LEU A 280 3.45 24.01 9.26
C LEU A 280 2.66 24.10 10.57
N ARG A 281 3.32 24.47 11.67
CA ARG A 281 2.66 24.68 12.97
C ARG A 281 1.57 25.76 12.93
N ARG A 282 1.87 26.92 12.32
CA ARG A 282 0.89 28.01 12.14
C ARG A 282 -0.27 27.59 11.25
N ALA A 283 -0.02 26.75 10.26
CA ALA A 283 -1.07 26.18 9.43
C ALA A 283 -1.87 25.06 10.14
N GLY A 284 -1.54 24.69 11.38
CA GLY A 284 -2.29 23.70 12.16
C GLY A 284 -1.94 22.25 11.81
N TYR A 285 -0.77 21.98 11.24
CA TYR A 285 -0.32 20.61 11.00
C TYR A 285 0.24 19.95 12.26
N LEU A 286 -0.09 18.69 12.44
CA LEU A 286 0.81 17.74 13.09
C LEU A 286 1.96 17.42 12.15
N ILE A 287 3.17 17.38 12.69
CA ILE A 287 4.41 17.15 11.95
C ILE A 287 4.99 15.85 12.49
N ILE A 288 5.15 14.86 11.63
CA ILE A 288 5.63 13.54 11.99
C ILE A 288 6.86 13.22 11.16
N THR A 289 7.89 12.71 11.80
CA THR A 289 9.07 12.15 11.10
C THR A 289 8.91 10.64 10.97
N GLU A 290 8.96 10.11 9.75
CA GLU A 290 9.18 8.68 9.46
C GLU A 290 10.68 8.45 9.26
N PHE A 291 11.29 7.66 10.15
CA PHE A 291 12.73 7.36 10.09
C PHE A 291 12.99 5.91 10.47
N ASP A 292 13.54 5.13 9.54
CA ASP A 292 13.71 3.68 9.63
C ASP A 292 15.19 3.22 9.57
N ASP A 293 16.12 4.12 9.87
CA ASP A 293 17.56 3.83 9.92
C ASP A 293 18.23 4.46 11.15
N HIS A 294 19.43 4.01 11.45
CA HIS A 294 20.26 4.69 12.45
C HIS A 294 20.77 6.02 11.87
N HIS A 295 20.85 7.07 12.69
CA HIS A 295 21.17 8.42 12.19
C HIS A 295 22.67 8.64 11.90
N SER A 296 23.57 7.73 12.32
CA SER A 296 25.02 7.90 12.19
C SER A 296 25.55 8.20 10.77
N PRO A 297 24.91 7.76 9.66
CA PRO A 297 25.34 8.15 8.33
C PRO A 297 25.09 9.64 7.99
N TRP A 298 24.34 10.37 8.82
CA TRP A 298 24.04 11.80 8.64
C TRP A 298 24.47 12.60 9.88
N PRO A 299 25.77 12.92 10.03
CA PRO A 299 26.30 13.67 11.17
C PRO A 299 25.60 15.02 11.40
N GLU A 300 25.08 15.63 10.34
CA GLU A 300 24.33 16.89 10.39
C GLU A 300 23.13 16.83 11.34
N ILE A 301 22.52 15.65 11.51
CA ILE A 301 21.42 15.46 12.45
C ILE A 301 21.89 15.75 13.87
N ALA A 302 23.02 15.19 14.30
CA ALA A 302 23.58 15.41 15.62
C ALA A 302 24.11 16.84 15.78
N GLN A 303 24.75 17.39 14.73
CA GLN A 303 25.25 18.76 14.71
C GLN A 303 24.14 19.82 14.86
N ASN A 304 22.91 19.49 14.45
CA ASN A 304 21.73 20.34 14.60
C ASN A 304 20.85 19.90 15.78
N SER A 305 21.46 19.41 16.86
CA SER A 305 20.79 19.05 18.10
C SER A 305 19.59 18.11 17.90
N PHE A 306 19.72 17.20 16.92
CA PHE A 306 18.68 16.23 16.56
C PHE A 306 17.34 16.86 16.15
N LEU A 307 17.37 18.04 15.49
CA LEU A 307 16.17 18.75 15.05
C LEU A 307 15.22 17.88 14.22
N SER A 308 15.72 16.92 13.44
CA SER A 308 14.91 15.94 12.69
C SER A 308 13.93 15.13 13.55
N PHE A 309 14.20 14.98 14.85
CA PHE A 309 13.40 14.18 15.78
C PHE A 309 12.79 15.04 16.90
N ALA A 310 13.56 15.98 17.43
CA ALA A 310 13.13 16.88 18.50
C ALA A 310 12.26 18.05 17.97
N GLY A 311 12.43 18.42 16.70
CA GLY A 311 11.73 19.52 16.02
C GLY A 311 10.39 19.14 15.38
N VAL A 312 9.82 18.00 15.76
CA VAL A 312 8.53 17.51 15.26
C VAL A 312 7.59 17.12 16.41
N HIS A 313 6.31 16.94 16.10
CA HIS A 313 5.31 16.57 17.11
C HIS A 313 5.50 15.13 17.55
N ALA A 314 5.73 14.22 16.59
CA ALA A 314 5.93 12.80 16.84
C ALA A 314 6.94 12.18 15.87
N VAL A 315 7.46 11.00 16.22
CA VAL A 315 8.34 10.18 15.37
C VAL A 315 7.70 8.81 15.20
N GLN A 316 7.72 8.28 13.99
CA GLN A 316 7.40 6.88 13.73
C GLN A 316 8.59 6.17 13.09
N THR A 317 8.77 4.90 13.45
CA THR A 317 9.93 4.10 13.02
C THR A 317 9.56 2.62 12.80
N THR A 318 10.54 1.78 12.48
CA THR A 318 10.37 0.37 12.11
C THR A 318 10.65 -0.62 13.23
N THR A 319 11.53 -0.29 14.18
CA THR A 319 12.01 -1.27 15.17
C THR A 319 11.94 -0.72 16.59
N PRO A 320 11.75 -1.59 17.60
CA PRO A 320 11.84 -1.18 19.01
C PRO A 320 13.20 -0.58 19.38
N ALA A 321 14.29 -1.04 18.74
CA ALA A 321 15.63 -0.52 18.98
C ALA A 321 15.75 0.95 18.54
N LEU A 322 15.25 1.29 17.35
CA LEU A 322 15.14 2.68 16.90
C LEU A 322 14.14 3.48 17.74
N GLY A 323 13.02 2.86 18.16
CA GLY A 323 12.04 3.48 19.06
C GLY A 323 12.70 4.00 20.34
N LYS A 324 13.43 3.13 21.05
CA LYS A 324 14.19 3.48 22.27
C LYS A 324 15.23 4.57 22.05
N MET A 325 15.83 4.64 20.86
CA MET A 325 16.76 5.71 20.50
C MET A 325 16.02 7.04 20.36
N PHE A 326 14.88 7.05 19.67
CA PHE A 326 14.09 8.27 19.43
C PHE A 326 13.32 8.75 20.67
N GLU A 327 12.93 7.87 21.59
CA GLU A 327 12.25 8.22 22.85
C GLU A 327 13.06 9.19 23.72
N LYS A 328 14.40 9.17 23.58
CA LYS A 328 15.30 10.10 24.27
C LYS A 328 15.20 11.53 23.73
N LEU A 329 14.66 11.70 22.51
CA LEU A 329 14.63 12.96 21.76
C LEU A 329 13.20 13.47 21.59
N ASN A 330 12.22 12.57 21.56
CA ASN A 330 10.81 12.87 21.46
C ASN A 330 9.99 11.91 22.32
N SER A 331 9.03 12.42 23.08
CA SER A 331 8.15 11.61 23.94
C SER A 331 7.04 10.88 23.15
N GLU A 332 6.73 11.33 21.94
CA GLU A 332 5.71 10.73 21.09
C GLU A 332 6.37 9.89 19.99
N VAL A 333 6.58 8.60 20.29
CA VAL A 333 7.23 7.66 19.38
C VAL A 333 6.33 6.45 19.15
N ALA A 334 6.15 6.06 17.89
CA ALA A 334 5.48 4.81 17.52
C ALA A 334 6.39 3.92 16.68
N VAL A 335 6.27 2.61 16.90
CA VAL A 335 6.98 1.58 16.14
C VAL A 335 5.97 0.86 15.27
N PHE A 336 6.11 1.00 13.95
CA PHE A 336 5.35 0.27 12.95
C PHE A 336 6.30 -0.63 12.15
N PRO A 337 6.39 -1.93 12.50
CA PRO A 337 7.21 -2.89 11.77
C PRO A 337 6.91 -2.92 10.28
N ASN A 338 7.89 -3.36 9.49
CA ASN A 338 7.69 -3.51 8.05
C ASN A 338 6.75 -4.69 7.76
N GLN A 339 5.87 -4.48 6.78
CA GLN A 339 4.79 -5.41 6.41
C GLN A 339 4.73 -5.49 4.88
N LEU A 340 4.17 -6.57 4.34
CA LEU A 340 3.85 -6.63 2.91
C LEU A 340 2.47 -6.02 2.65
N SER A 341 2.37 -5.22 1.59
CA SER A 341 1.10 -4.68 1.11
C SER A 341 0.15 -5.72 0.52
N PHE A 342 0.69 -6.86 0.07
CA PHE A 342 -0.06 -8.00 -0.44
C PHE A 342 0.79 -9.27 -0.34
N LEU A 343 0.13 -10.43 -0.30
CA LEU A 343 0.77 -11.73 -0.40
C LEU A 343 0.84 -12.16 -1.88
N PRO A 344 2.03 -12.27 -2.48
CA PRO A 344 2.15 -12.63 -3.90
C PRO A 344 1.82 -14.11 -4.12
N ASP A 345 1.28 -14.45 -5.28
CA ASP A 345 1.06 -15.85 -5.66
C ASP A 345 2.37 -16.56 -5.96
N ARG A 346 2.53 -17.72 -5.34
CA ARG A 346 3.62 -18.65 -5.61
C ARG A 346 3.14 -20.07 -5.42
N ASP A 347 3.33 -20.89 -6.45
CA ASP A 347 3.11 -22.32 -6.37
C ASP A 347 4.25 -22.98 -5.59
N LEU A 348 3.90 -23.62 -4.48
CA LEU A 348 4.77 -24.41 -3.63
C LEU A 348 4.18 -25.81 -3.40
N SER A 349 3.48 -26.34 -4.40
CA SER A 349 3.00 -27.73 -4.41
C SER A 349 4.17 -28.74 -4.51
N HIS A 350 5.23 -28.36 -5.22
CA HIS A 350 6.43 -29.16 -5.43
C HIS A 350 7.68 -28.29 -5.26
N PRO A 351 8.82 -28.88 -4.85
CA PRO A 351 10.07 -28.14 -4.76
C PRO A 351 10.60 -27.82 -6.16
N SER A 352 11.17 -26.63 -6.36
CA SER A 352 11.85 -26.26 -7.61
C SER A 352 12.95 -27.26 -7.96
N GLU A 353 13.03 -27.61 -9.25
CA GLU A 353 14.11 -28.46 -9.78
C GLU A 353 15.47 -27.79 -9.71
N ILE A 354 15.53 -26.50 -10.04
CA ILE A 354 16.72 -25.66 -9.87
C ILE A 354 16.47 -24.79 -8.64
N CYS A 355 17.31 -24.93 -7.61
CA CYS A 355 17.23 -24.09 -6.42
C CYS A 355 17.78 -22.68 -6.73
N ARG A 356 16.91 -21.68 -6.85
CA ARG A 356 17.33 -20.29 -7.08
C ARG A 356 17.71 -19.62 -5.76
N ILE A 357 18.89 -19.03 -5.70
CA ILE A 357 19.45 -18.37 -4.52
C ILE A 357 19.52 -16.88 -4.81
N PHE A 358 18.74 -16.10 -4.08
CA PHE A 358 18.73 -14.65 -4.20
C PHE A 358 19.72 -14.02 -3.22
N PHE A 359 20.53 -13.09 -3.74
CA PHE A 359 21.34 -12.19 -2.92
C PHE A 359 21.16 -10.76 -3.43
N GLY A 360 20.29 -10.00 -2.75
CA GLY A 360 20.08 -8.58 -3.01
C GLY A 360 20.72 -7.72 -1.93
N ALA A 361 21.68 -6.87 -2.31
CA ALA A 361 22.43 -6.05 -1.36
C ALA A 361 22.84 -4.70 -1.95
N LEU A 362 22.69 -3.64 -1.15
CA LEU A 362 23.23 -2.32 -1.43
C LEU A 362 24.08 -1.89 -0.23
N ASN A 363 25.36 -1.61 -0.48
CA ASN A 363 26.35 -1.21 0.54
C ASN A 363 26.52 -2.23 1.69
N ARG A 364 26.59 -3.53 1.38
CA ARG A 364 26.68 -4.62 2.38
C ARG A 364 27.98 -5.44 2.33
N GLN A 365 29.04 -4.92 1.73
CA GLN A 365 30.28 -5.66 1.56
C GLN A 365 30.85 -6.23 2.86
N SER A 366 30.88 -5.43 3.92
CA SER A 366 31.32 -5.89 5.24
C SER A 366 30.51 -7.07 5.77
N ASP A 367 29.21 -7.14 5.45
CA ASP A 367 28.31 -8.18 5.95
C ASP A 367 28.56 -9.53 5.26
N TRP A 368 28.81 -9.54 3.95
CA TRP A 368 28.95 -10.80 3.18
C TRP A 368 30.40 -11.26 3.03
N GLN A 369 31.39 -10.37 3.08
CA GLN A 369 32.79 -10.71 2.82
C GLN A 369 33.33 -11.82 3.75
N PRO A 370 33.00 -11.86 5.05
CA PRO A 370 33.48 -12.91 5.95
C PRO A 370 32.94 -14.31 5.61
N ILE A 371 31.73 -14.40 5.03
CA ILE A 371 31.08 -15.70 4.77
C ILE A 371 31.46 -16.31 3.42
N LEU A 372 31.90 -15.47 2.48
CA LEU A 372 32.10 -15.88 1.09
C LEU A 372 33.17 -16.98 0.90
N PRO A 373 34.32 -16.98 1.61
CA PRO A 373 35.31 -18.04 1.47
C PRO A 373 34.76 -19.43 1.78
N GLU A 374 33.99 -19.58 2.86
CA GLU A 374 33.38 -20.86 3.22
C GLU A 374 32.28 -21.25 2.24
N VAL A 375 31.49 -20.29 1.75
CA VAL A 375 30.50 -20.56 0.70
C VAL A 375 31.19 -21.09 -0.55
N ASN A 376 32.22 -20.40 -1.07
CA ASN A 376 32.95 -20.80 -2.28
C ASN A 376 33.56 -22.21 -2.15
N LYS A 377 34.17 -22.52 -0.99
CA LYS A 377 34.77 -23.84 -0.72
C LYS A 377 33.80 -25.00 -0.96
N ILE A 378 32.51 -24.82 -0.65
CA ILE A 378 31.55 -25.91 -0.74
C ILE A 378 30.83 -25.99 -2.08
N LEU A 379 30.80 -24.91 -2.89
CA LEU A 379 29.94 -24.82 -4.09
C LEU A 379 30.17 -25.96 -5.08
N SER A 380 31.42 -26.41 -5.22
CA SER A 380 31.81 -27.53 -6.11
C SER A 380 31.35 -28.90 -5.62
N SER A 381 31.03 -29.03 -4.33
CA SER A 381 30.63 -30.29 -3.68
C SER A 381 29.11 -30.49 -3.58
N ILE A 382 28.32 -29.44 -3.86
CA ILE A 382 26.86 -29.46 -3.70
C ILE A 382 26.22 -30.40 -4.74
N LYS A 383 25.46 -31.38 -4.26
CA LYS A 383 24.70 -32.32 -5.08
C LYS A 383 23.34 -31.71 -5.45
N GLY A 384 23.29 -30.96 -6.54
CA GLY A 384 22.03 -30.42 -7.03
C GLY A 384 22.21 -29.33 -8.07
N ASN A 385 21.10 -28.94 -8.68
CA ASN A 385 21.05 -27.77 -9.56
C ASN A 385 20.68 -26.55 -8.73
N PHE A 386 21.52 -25.54 -8.80
CA PHE A 386 21.30 -24.25 -8.15
C PHE A 386 21.69 -23.12 -9.09
N TRP A 387 21.17 -21.93 -8.82
CA TRP A 387 21.48 -20.72 -9.58
C TRP A 387 21.45 -19.49 -8.68
N PHE A 388 22.49 -18.67 -8.70
CA PHE A 388 22.52 -17.42 -7.96
C PHE A 388 21.96 -16.25 -8.79
N ASP A 389 21.03 -15.51 -8.21
CA ASP A 389 20.60 -14.20 -8.69
C ASP A 389 21.19 -13.13 -7.76
N VAL A 390 22.24 -12.47 -8.24
CA VAL A 390 22.91 -11.40 -7.49
C VAL A 390 22.40 -10.05 -7.97
N VAL A 391 21.74 -9.32 -7.08
CA VAL A 391 21.08 -8.04 -7.39
C VAL A 391 21.83 -6.89 -6.72
N MET A 392 22.24 -5.91 -7.53
CA MET A 392 22.97 -4.67 -7.22
C MET A 392 24.43 -4.83 -6.76
N ASP A 393 24.81 -5.93 -6.09
CA ASP A 393 26.17 -6.09 -5.55
C ASP A 393 27.12 -6.78 -6.54
N LYS A 394 27.81 -5.98 -7.36
CA LYS A 394 28.77 -6.47 -8.36
C LYS A 394 29.99 -7.14 -7.72
N ASN A 395 30.44 -6.66 -6.55
CA ASN A 395 31.59 -7.20 -5.86
C ASN A 395 31.32 -8.63 -5.36
N PHE A 396 30.15 -8.87 -4.77
CA PHE A 396 29.72 -10.23 -4.41
C PHE A 396 29.64 -11.13 -5.64
N PHE A 397 29.02 -10.63 -6.73
CA PHE A 397 28.89 -11.40 -7.97
C PHE A 397 30.26 -11.82 -8.51
N ASP A 398 31.23 -10.92 -8.59
CA ASP A 398 32.55 -11.21 -9.15
C ASP A 398 33.35 -12.18 -8.27
N ALA A 399 33.24 -12.05 -6.95
CA ALA A 399 33.94 -12.90 -5.99
C ALA A 399 33.32 -14.30 -5.79
N LEU A 400 32.09 -14.54 -6.27
CA LEU A 400 31.43 -15.85 -6.16
C LEU A 400 32.03 -16.87 -7.15
N GLU A 401 32.61 -17.97 -6.67
CA GLU A 401 33.36 -18.95 -7.48
C GLU A 401 32.46 -20.02 -8.12
N THR A 402 31.51 -19.58 -8.95
CA THR A 402 30.67 -20.48 -9.75
C THR A 402 30.24 -19.80 -11.06
N ASN A 403 30.02 -20.61 -12.10
CA ASN A 403 29.42 -20.15 -13.36
C ASN A 403 27.88 -20.15 -13.32
N ARG A 404 27.27 -20.67 -12.24
CA ARG A 404 25.80 -20.74 -12.07
C ARG A 404 25.28 -19.48 -11.39
N LYS A 405 25.48 -18.32 -12.03
CA LYS A 405 25.14 -17.01 -11.45
C LYS A 405 24.72 -16.01 -12.53
N SER A 406 23.82 -15.11 -12.17
CA SER A 406 23.42 -13.93 -12.95
C SER A 406 23.64 -12.66 -12.13
N PHE A 407 24.04 -11.59 -12.80
CA PHE A 407 24.12 -10.26 -12.22
C PHE A 407 22.96 -9.40 -12.71
N ILE A 408 22.27 -8.76 -11.78
CA ILE A 408 21.21 -7.81 -12.04
C ILE A 408 21.69 -6.45 -11.50
N PRO A 409 21.81 -5.40 -12.33
CA PRO A 409 22.22 -4.09 -11.86
C PRO A 409 21.15 -3.44 -10.97
N GLN A 410 21.40 -2.20 -10.53
CA GLN A 410 20.40 -1.43 -9.82
C GLN A 410 19.07 -1.39 -10.59
N CYS A 411 17.99 -1.84 -9.94
CA CYS A 411 16.66 -1.97 -10.53
C CYS A 411 15.58 -1.31 -9.66
N GLY A 412 14.36 -1.21 -10.20
CA GLY A 412 13.20 -0.75 -9.45
C GLY A 412 12.77 -1.75 -8.37
N TYR A 413 11.98 -1.30 -7.40
CA TYR A 413 11.53 -2.15 -6.30
C TYR A 413 10.63 -3.32 -6.76
N GLU A 414 9.80 -3.09 -7.78
CA GLU A 414 9.00 -4.17 -8.38
C GLU A 414 9.85 -5.25 -9.06
N ASP A 415 10.89 -4.84 -9.79
CA ASP A 415 11.83 -5.79 -10.42
C ASP A 415 12.58 -6.57 -9.34
N TYR A 416 13.03 -5.90 -8.28
CA TYR A 416 13.65 -6.52 -7.11
C TYR A 416 12.74 -7.59 -6.49
N LYS A 417 11.46 -7.27 -6.22
CA LYS A 417 10.47 -8.24 -5.70
C LYS A 417 10.23 -9.40 -6.65
N SER A 418 10.28 -9.15 -7.97
CA SER A 418 10.12 -10.21 -8.98
C SER A 418 11.25 -11.25 -8.92
N HIS A 419 12.48 -10.83 -8.60
CA HIS A 419 13.60 -11.75 -8.40
C HIS A 419 13.45 -12.56 -7.12
N ILE A 420 12.99 -11.95 -6.01
CA ILE A 420 12.71 -12.67 -4.77
C ILE A 420 11.59 -13.69 -4.96
N LEU A 421 10.53 -13.34 -5.71
CA LEU A 421 9.41 -14.26 -5.99
C LEU A 421 9.86 -15.57 -6.63
N ASN A 422 10.89 -15.52 -7.45
CA ASN A 422 11.44 -16.70 -8.13
C ASN A 422 12.50 -17.44 -7.29
N ALA A 423 12.93 -16.89 -6.16
CA ALA A 423 14.02 -17.43 -5.36
C ALA A 423 13.55 -18.50 -4.38
N ASP A 424 14.25 -19.62 -4.25
CA ASP A 424 13.96 -20.64 -3.24
C ASP A 424 14.68 -20.38 -1.91
N ILE A 425 15.84 -19.71 -1.96
CA ILE A 425 16.63 -19.30 -0.80
C ILE A 425 16.94 -17.81 -0.96
N SER A 426 16.85 -17.05 0.13
CA SER A 426 17.35 -15.68 0.20
C SER A 426 18.53 -15.62 1.16
N LEU A 427 19.73 -15.39 0.62
CA LEU A 427 20.96 -15.23 1.39
C LEU A 427 21.01 -13.80 1.97
N MET A 428 21.03 -13.68 3.29
CA MET A 428 20.97 -12.39 3.98
C MET A 428 21.90 -12.35 5.22
N PRO A 429 23.23 -12.41 5.01
CA PRO A 429 24.16 -12.19 6.10
C PRO A 429 24.04 -10.77 6.64
N LEU A 430 24.24 -10.64 7.95
CA LEU A 430 24.29 -9.37 8.64
C LEU A 430 25.27 -9.50 9.81
N LEU A 431 26.32 -8.67 9.83
CA LEU A 431 27.24 -8.67 10.96
C LEU A 431 26.58 -8.08 12.20
N ASP A 432 26.99 -8.58 13.37
CA ASP A 432 26.55 -8.03 14.64
C ASP A 432 27.33 -6.74 14.96
N THR A 433 26.76 -5.61 14.56
CA THR A 433 27.26 -4.26 14.85
C THR A 433 26.15 -3.41 15.45
N GLU A 434 26.48 -2.34 16.16
CA GLU A 434 25.49 -1.40 16.71
C GLU A 434 24.54 -0.88 15.62
N PHE A 435 25.09 -0.51 14.45
CA PHE A 435 24.31 -0.07 13.30
C PHE A 435 23.37 -1.17 12.79
N ASN A 436 23.84 -2.41 12.69
CA ASN A 436 23.02 -3.51 12.18
C ASN A 436 21.95 -3.98 13.16
N ARG A 437 22.18 -3.91 14.48
CA ARG A 437 21.16 -4.21 15.51
C ARG A 437 19.94 -3.29 15.45
N MET A 438 20.08 -2.11 14.82
CA MET A 438 18.98 -1.16 14.62
C MET A 438 18.14 -1.44 13.37
N LYS A 439 18.61 -2.34 12.49
CA LYS A 439 17.92 -2.64 11.24
C LYS A 439 16.64 -3.44 11.48
N SER A 440 15.73 -3.33 10.52
CA SER A 440 14.50 -4.12 10.50
C SER A 440 14.69 -5.49 9.87
N ASP A 441 13.68 -6.33 10.04
CA ASP A 441 13.55 -7.66 9.47
C ASP A 441 12.93 -7.66 8.06
N LEU A 442 12.89 -6.52 7.35
CA LEU A 442 12.22 -6.39 6.04
C LEU A 442 12.61 -7.49 5.05
N LYS A 443 13.92 -7.78 4.90
CA LYS A 443 14.39 -8.83 3.98
C LYS A 443 13.84 -10.22 4.32
N LEU A 444 13.68 -10.54 5.60
CA LEU A 444 13.09 -11.81 6.03
C LEU A 444 11.61 -11.86 5.67
N VAL A 445 10.86 -10.77 5.92
CA VAL A 445 9.44 -10.68 5.58
C VAL A 445 9.22 -10.76 4.07
N GLU A 446 10.02 -10.05 3.29
CA GLU A 446 10.00 -10.13 1.83
C GLU A 446 10.32 -11.54 1.35
N ALA A 447 11.43 -12.14 1.79
CA ALA A 447 11.82 -13.49 1.40
C ALA A 447 10.73 -14.52 1.75
N ALA A 448 10.33 -14.58 3.02
CA ALA A 448 9.34 -15.54 3.50
C ALA A 448 7.99 -15.35 2.81
N GLY A 449 7.52 -14.10 2.67
CA GLY A 449 6.25 -13.79 2.01
C GLY A 449 6.26 -14.10 0.52
N HIS A 450 7.42 -14.00 -0.14
CA HIS A 450 7.60 -14.40 -1.53
C HIS A 450 7.92 -15.90 -1.67
N GLY A 451 8.06 -16.66 -0.58
CA GLY A 451 8.29 -18.10 -0.56
C GLY A 451 9.75 -18.53 -0.71
N ALA A 452 10.71 -17.65 -0.44
CA ALA A 452 12.11 -17.99 -0.30
C ALA A 452 12.44 -18.31 1.17
N VAL A 453 13.27 -19.32 1.43
CA VAL A 453 13.78 -19.60 2.78
C VAL A 453 14.84 -18.55 3.15
N PRO A 454 14.69 -17.80 4.24
CA PRO A 454 15.75 -16.93 4.75
C PRO A 454 16.94 -17.77 5.25
N LEU A 455 18.11 -17.59 4.64
CA LEU A 455 19.40 -18.08 5.14
C LEU A 455 20.17 -16.87 5.68
N ALA A 456 20.17 -16.71 7.00
CA ALA A 456 20.33 -15.40 7.65
C ALA A 456 21.13 -15.48 8.95
N SER A 457 21.61 -14.34 9.45
CA SER A 457 22.14 -14.22 10.81
C SER A 457 21.00 -14.11 11.83
N SER A 458 21.21 -14.43 13.11
CA SER A 458 20.17 -14.18 14.14
C SER A 458 19.93 -12.70 14.47
N VAL A 459 20.90 -11.81 14.20
CA VAL A 459 21.00 -10.42 14.73
C VAL A 459 19.66 -9.67 14.84
N VAL A 460 18.91 -9.53 13.73
CA VAL A 460 17.60 -8.83 13.71
C VAL A 460 16.44 -9.73 13.30
N TYR A 461 16.73 -10.97 12.89
CA TYR A 461 15.78 -11.86 12.24
C TYR A 461 15.23 -12.94 13.19
N ARG A 462 15.98 -13.30 14.24
CA ARG A 462 15.62 -14.36 15.21
C ARG A 462 14.26 -14.13 15.87
N GLN A 463 13.90 -12.87 16.15
CA GLN A 463 12.63 -12.54 16.79
C GLN A 463 11.41 -12.96 15.96
N ALA A 464 11.52 -12.93 14.62
CA ALA A 464 10.43 -13.32 13.73
C ALA A 464 10.24 -14.84 13.65
N ASP A 465 11.29 -15.62 13.92
CA ASP A 465 11.27 -17.09 13.87
C ASP A 465 12.13 -17.70 14.98
N PRO A 466 11.72 -17.63 16.27
CA PRO A 466 12.56 -18.08 17.39
C PRO A 466 12.85 -19.59 17.40
N GLU A 467 12.05 -20.39 16.71
CA GLU A 467 12.15 -21.85 16.67
C GLU A 467 12.83 -22.37 15.38
N GLU A 468 13.29 -21.48 14.49
CA GLU A 468 13.87 -21.84 13.18
C GLU A 468 12.91 -22.65 12.28
N ILE A 469 11.60 -22.37 12.36
CA ILE A 469 10.56 -23.15 11.67
C ILE A 469 10.63 -22.92 10.16
N PHE A 470 10.95 -21.69 9.74
CA PHE A 470 10.95 -21.29 8.34
C PHE A 470 12.23 -20.60 7.86
N SER A 471 13.14 -20.29 8.77
CA SER A 471 14.46 -19.69 8.51
C SER A 471 15.58 -20.64 8.91
N LYS A 472 16.76 -20.45 8.32
CA LYS A 472 18.00 -21.09 8.75
C LYS A 472 18.94 -20.01 9.29
N PHE A 473 19.14 -19.98 10.60
CA PHE A 473 20.05 -19.01 11.20
C PHE A 473 21.50 -19.51 11.24
N CYS A 474 22.44 -18.60 11.00
CA CYS A 474 23.86 -18.86 10.85
C CYS A 474 24.66 -17.77 11.57
N GLU A 475 25.41 -18.17 12.58
CA GLU A 475 26.28 -17.31 13.41
C GLU A 475 27.73 -17.31 12.93
N THR A 476 28.15 -18.33 12.16
CA THR A 476 29.52 -18.44 11.64
C THR A 476 29.53 -18.61 10.11
N PRO A 477 30.63 -18.21 9.43
CA PRO A 477 30.83 -18.46 7.99
C PRO A 477 30.55 -19.91 7.56
N GLU A 478 31.00 -20.90 8.34
CA GLU A 478 30.84 -22.32 8.05
C GLU A 478 29.36 -22.73 8.11
N GLN A 479 28.58 -22.15 9.03
CA GLN A 479 27.16 -22.40 9.13
C GLN A 479 26.39 -21.89 7.90
N TYR A 480 26.82 -20.77 7.30
CA TYR A 480 26.24 -20.31 6.02
C TYR A 480 26.50 -21.31 4.90
N ALA A 481 27.73 -21.81 4.79
CA ALA A 481 28.10 -22.79 3.79
C ALA A 481 27.28 -24.08 3.95
N ILE A 482 27.25 -24.64 5.16
CA ILE A 482 26.48 -25.86 5.48
C ILE A 482 24.99 -25.64 5.25
N GLY A 483 24.43 -24.53 5.77
CA GLY A 483 23.02 -24.20 5.62
C GLY A 483 22.60 -24.04 4.16
N LEU A 484 23.46 -23.42 3.33
CA LEU A 484 23.22 -23.31 1.89
C LEU A 484 23.18 -24.70 1.22
N LYS A 485 24.17 -25.56 1.51
CA LYS A 485 24.21 -26.93 0.99
C LYS A 485 22.97 -27.72 1.38
N ASP A 486 22.65 -27.74 2.67
CA ASP A 486 21.51 -28.49 3.22
C ASP A 486 20.22 -28.04 2.56
N LEU A 487 20.01 -26.73 2.43
CA LEU A 487 18.81 -26.20 1.80
C LEU A 487 18.74 -26.53 0.32
N ILE A 488 19.86 -26.59 -0.43
CA ILE A 488 19.85 -26.97 -1.86
C ILE A 488 19.55 -28.46 -2.03
N GLU A 489 20.19 -29.32 -1.24
CA GLU A 489 20.12 -30.78 -1.37
C GLU A 489 18.81 -31.36 -0.80
N ASP A 490 18.32 -30.83 0.33
CA ASP A 490 17.09 -31.29 0.98
C ASP A 490 15.86 -30.52 0.45
N LYS A 491 15.45 -30.89 -0.77
CA LYS A 491 14.28 -30.32 -1.45
C LYS A 491 12.99 -30.39 -0.59
N PRO A 492 12.63 -31.53 0.05
CA PRO A 492 11.42 -31.60 0.88
C PRO A 492 11.45 -30.67 2.09
N ARG A 493 12.59 -30.58 2.80
CA ARG A 493 12.73 -29.66 3.94
C ARG A 493 12.63 -28.21 3.50
N ARG A 494 13.29 -27.84 2.39
CA ARG A 494 13.19 -26.49 1.82
C ARG A 494 11.74 -26.12 1.54
N LEU A 495 10.99 -26.99 0.86
CA LEU A 495 9.57 -26.75 0.56
C LEU A 495 8.71 -26.55 1.82
N LYS A 496 8.95 -27.36 2.86
CA LYS A 496 8.26 -27.22 4.15
C LYS A 496 8.52 -25.85 4.77
N MET A 497 9.79 -25.40 4.78
CA MET A 497 10.18 -24.09 5.32
C MET A 497 9.57 -22.95 4.51
N GLN A 498 9.56 -23.03 3.17
CA GLN A 498 8.94 -22.02 2.30
C GLN A 498 7.44 -21.85 2.60
N ASN A 499 6.72 -22.96 2.74
CA ASN A 499 5.30 -22.94 3.09
C ASN A 499 5.06 -22.32 4.48
N LYS A 500 5.89 -22.66 5.46
CA LYS A 500 5.79 -22.10 6.82
C LYS A 500 6.12 -20.61 6.88
N GLY A 501 7.09 -20.14 6.11
CA GLY A 501 7.43 -18.72 6.03
C GLY A 501 6.30 -17.90 5.41
N ARG A 502 5.66 -18.41 4.35
CA ARG A 502 4.48 -17.77 3.76
C ARG A 502 3.28 -17.76 4.70
N GLU A 503 3.08 -18.84 5.47
CA GLU A 503 2.04 -18.92 6.50
C GLU A 503 2.26 -17.86 7.59
N TYR A 504 3.49 -17.72 8.09
CA TYR A 504 3.86 -16.66 9.04
C TYR A 504 3.53 -15.27 8.50
N VAL A 505 3.94 -14.96 7.26
CA VAL A 505 3.68 -13.64 6.69
C VAL A 505 2.19 -13.39 6.48
N ARG A 506 1.45 -14.38 5.98
CA ARG A 506 -0.01 -14.30 5.81
C ARG A 506 -0.74 -13.99 7.11
N ASN A 507 -0.30 -14.58 8.21
CA ASN A 507 -1.02 -14.53 9.48
C ASN A 507 -0.57 -13.36 10.38
N SER A 508 0.54 -12.70 10.06
CA SER A 508 1.13 -11.75 11.01
C SER A 508 1.83 -10.54 10.39
N ARG A 509 2.11 -10.51 9.09
CA ARG A 509 2.96 -9.47 8.47
C ARG A 509 2.36 -8.82 7.21
N LEU A 510 1.04 -8.82 7.07
CA LEU A 510 0.35 -8.07 6.02
C LEU A 510 -0.15 -6.72 6.54
N ILE A 511 -0.07 -5.67 5.72
CA ILE A 511 -0.52 -4.33 6.12
C ILE A 511 -2.01 -4.31 6.51
N SER A 512 -2.83 -5.19 5.92
CA SER A 512 -4.27 -5.33 6.23
C SER A 512 -4.55 -5.48 7.72
N ASP A 513 -3.67 -6.20 8.43
CA ASP A 513 -3.91 -6.59 9.82
C ASP A 513 -3.39 -5.53 10.81
N HIS A 514 -2.67 -4.50 10.32
CA HIS A 514 -1.94 -3.55 11.18
C HIS A 514 -2.22 -2.08 10.84
N VAL A 515 -2.82 -1.78 9.69
CA VAL A 515 -3.06 -0.40 9.27
C VAL A 515 -3.98 0.35 10.23
N GLN A 516 -4.89 -0.36 10.90
CA GLN A 516 -5.80 0.21 11.89
C GLN A 516 -5.04 0.82 13.08
N ASP A 517 -3.97 0.18 13.56
CA ASP A 517 -3.16 0.69 14.67
C ASP A 517 -2.49 2.01 14.29
N ARG A 518 -1.97 2.08 13.06
CA ARG A 518 -1.39 3.31 12.53
C ARG A 518 -2.46 4.41 12.41
N TYR A 519 -3.65 4.09 11.92
CA TYR A 519 -4.75 5.05 11.84
C TYR A 519 -5.14 5.57 13.23
N ASN A 520 -5.34 4.67 14.20
CA ASN A 520 -5.72 5.02 15.57
C ASN A 520 -4.67 5.91 16.23
N TRP A 521 -3.38 5.61 16.04
CA TRP A 521 -2.29 6.46 16.55
C TRP A 521 -2.31 7.86 15.93
N LEU A 522 -2.45 7.98 14.61
CA LEU A 522 -2.53 9.26 13.92
C LEU A 522 -3.76 10.08 14.35
N LEU A 523 -4.90 9.42 14.57
CA LEU A 523 -6.11 10.05 15.05
C LEU A 523 -5.95 10.54 16.50
N GLY A 524 -5.41 9.70 17.39
CA GLY A 524 -5.14 10.09 18.78
C GLY A 524 -4.11 11.21 18.93
N LEU A 525 -3.12 11.30 18.05
CA LEU A 525 -2.25 12.48 17.96
C LEU A 525 -3.04 13.72 17.54
N SER A 526 -3.96 13.58 16.56
CA SER A 526 -4.76 14.69 16.03
C SER A 526 -5.68 15.28 17.09
N GLU A 527 -6.27 14.44 17.93
CA GLU A 527 -7.09 14.86 19.08
C GLU A 527 -6.28 15.65 20.12
N ARG A 528 -4.98 15.33 20.29
CA ARG A 528 -4.06 16.01 21.22
C ARG A 528 -3.22 17.10 20.57
N ARG A 529 -3.56 17.56 19.35
CA ARG A 529 -2.66 18.42 18.57
C ARG A 529 -2.19 19.67 19.30
N GLU A 530 -3.07 20.34 20.05
CA GLU A 530 -2.71 21.58 20.76
C GLU A 530 -1.70 21.34 21.88
N GLU A 531 -1.90 20.29 22.67
CA GLU A 531 -0.97 19.83 23.69
C GLU A 531 0.41 19.54 23.09
N LEU A 532 0.43 18.78 21.99
CA LEU A 532 1.65 18.41 21.28
C LEU A 532 2.38 19.61 20.68
N ASP A 533 1.65 20.60 20.15
CA ASP A 533 2.26 21.81 19.60
C ASP A 533 2.91 22.67 20.68
N GLN A 534 2.30 22.73 21.88
CA GLN A 534 2.92 23.38 23.04
C GLN A 534 4.18 22.65 23.51
N ALA A 535 4.14 21.31 23.56
CA ALA A 535 5.30 20.49 23.90
C ALA A 535 6.45 20.70 22.89
N LEU A 536 6.14 20.70 21.60
CA LEU A 536 7.10 21.01 20.54
C LEU A 536 7.67 22.41 20.69
N SER A 537 6.85 23.42 20.98
CA SER A 537 7.29 24.80 21.21
C SER A 537 8.34 24.89 22.33
N LYS A 538 8.09 24.20 23.45
CA LYS A 538 9.02 24.14 24.59
C LYS A 538 10.33 23.44 24.21
N ARG A 539 10.22 22.28 23.53
CA ARG A 539 11.38 21.49 23.09
C ARG A 539 12.24 22.25 22.08
N LEU A 540 11.65 22.95 21.11
CA LEU A 540 12.38 23.80 20.17
C LEU A 540 13.21 24.87 20.90
N LYS A 541 12.64 25.53 21.91
CA LYS A 541 13.36 26.54 22.70
C LYS A 541 14.56 25.97 23.45
N SER A 542 14.48 24.73 23.94
CA SER A 542 15.59 24.11 24.68
C SER A 542 16.75 23.64 23.80
N ILE A 543 16.50 23.40 22.51
CA ILE A 543 17.52 22.91 21.56
C ILE A 543 18.03 23.98 20.60
N LEU A 544 17.52 25.22 20.67
CA LEU A 544 17.99 26.32 19.84
C LEU A 544 19.50 26.52 20.04
N PRO A 545 20.29 26.68 18.96
CA PRO A 545 21.70 27.05 19.06
C PRO A 545 21.82 28.38 19.82
N ARG A 546 22.76 28.44 20.78
CA ARG A 546 23.06 29.65 21.55
C ARG A 546 23.93 30.62 20.78
#